data_AF-A0A6N2SS22-F1
#
_entry.id   AF-A0A6N2SS22-F1
#
_cell.length_a   1.000
_cell.length_b   1.000
_cell.length_c   1.000
_cell.angle_alpha   90.00
_cell.angle_beta   90.00
_cell.angle_gamma   90.00
#
_symmetry.space_group_name_H-M   'P 1'
#
loop_
_entity.id
_entity.type
_entity.pdbx_description
1 polymer ?
#
loop_
_entity_poly.entity_id
_entity_poly.type
_entity_poly.pdbx_seq_one_letter_code
_entity_poly.pdbx_strand_id
1 'polypeptide(L)' 'MKSVNKMKSLKCAECKDVVCMDYMYKNYYCNNDERTDDMGFLGRNYLPKTSPEWCPLRAKEQINV' A
#
# COMPACT_ATOMS: atom_id res chain seq x y z
N MET A 1 3.20 -13.54 -22.96
CA MET A 1 4.20 -12.64 -22.33
C MET A 1 3.53 -11.94 -21.17
N LYS A 2 3.78 -12.33 -19.91
CA LYS A 2 3.32 -11.53 -18.76
C LYS A 2 4.56 -10.81 -18.22
N SER A 3 4.64 -9.52 -18.50
CA SER A 3 5.75 -8.67 -18.09
C SER A 3 5.78 -8.59 -16.57
N VAL A 4 6.79 -9.16 -15.94
CA VAL A 4 7.05 -8.95 -14.51
C VAL A 4 7.69 -7.57 -14.40
N ASN A 5 6.85 -6.54 -14.28
CA ASN A 5 7.33 -5.24 -13.84
C ASN A 5 7.88 -5.42 -12.42
N LYS A 6 9.20 -5.40 -12.31
CA LYS A 6 9.95 -5.35 -11.04
C LYS A 6 9.55 -4.06 -10.32
N MET A 7 8.45 -4.13 -9.59
CA MET A 7 7.91 -3.01 -8.84
C MET A 7 8.87 -2.74 -7.69
N LYS A 8 9.72 -1.72 -7.87
CA LYS A 8 10.44 -1.07 -6.75
C LYS A 8 9.46 -0.97 -5.59
N SER A 9 9.87 -1.39 -4.40
CA SER A 9 9.05 -1.35 -3.18
C SER A 9 8.42 0.04 -3.06
N LEU A 10 7.17 0.18 -3.50
CA LEU A 10 6.55 1.47 -3.60
C LEU A 10 6.10 1.82 -2.19
N LYS A 11 6.71 2.85 -1.61
CA LYS A 11 6.28 3.38 -0.31
C LYS A 11 4.84 3.85 -0.47
N CYS A 12 4.03 3.75 0.60
CA CYS A 12 2.66 4.26 0.56
C CYS A 12 2.59 5.75 0.16
N ALA A 13 3.60 6.55 0.52
CA ALA A 13 3.70 7.96 0.12
C ALA A 13 3.74 8.22 -1.39
N GLU A 14 4.10 7.22 -2.19
CA GLU A 14 4.22 7.32 -3.65
C GLU A 14 3.15 6.46 -4.36
N CYS A 15 2.24 5.83 -3.61
CA CYS A 15 1.28 4.87 -4.13
C CYS A 15 -0.03 5.55 -4.55
N LYS A 16 -0.44 5.29 -5.79
CA LYS A 16 -1.68 5.83 -6.38
C LYS A 16 -2.96 5.38 -5.66
N ASP A 17 -2.91 4.26 -4.94
CA ASP A 17 -4.08 3.68 -4.27
C ASP A 17 -4.29 4.28 -2.87
N VAL A 18 -3.46 5.24 -2.46
CA VAL A 18 -3.62 5.94 -1.18
C VAL A 18 -4.67 7.03 -1.30
N VAL A 19 -5.64 6.98 -0.39
CA VAL A 19 -6.69 7.98 -0.23
C VAL A 19 -6.52 8.67 1.11
N CYS A 20 -6.70 9.99 1.15
CA CYS A 20 -6.71 10.79 2.38
C CYS A 20 -8.12 11.28 2.66
N MET A 21 -8.61 11.00 3.86
CA MET A 21 -9.84 11.58 4.41
C MET A 21 -9.43 12.68 5.40
N ASP A 22 -9.73 13.94 5.08
CA ASP A 22 -9.38 15.11 5.88
C ASP A 22 -10.65 15.74 6.46
N TYR A 23 -11.02 15.33 7.68
CA TYR A 23 -12.18 15.86 8.39
C TYR A 23 -11.78 16.45 9.74
N MET A 24 -11.52 15.58 10.73
CA MET A 24 -10.94 15.97 12.03
C MET A 24 -9.42 15.72 12.06
N TYR A 25 -8.97 14.68 11.35
CA TYR A 25 -7.58 14.33 11.14
C TYR A 25 -7.41 13.89 9.69
N LYS A 26 -6.18 13.95 9.18
CA LYS A 26 -5.82 13.32 7.92
C LYS A 26 -5.65 11.82 8.15
N ASN A 27 -6.72 11.05 7.92
CA ASN A 27 -6.64 9.59 7.96
C ASN A 27 -6.33 9.07 6.57
N TYR A 28 -5.30 8.25 6.48
CA TYR A 28 -4.87 7.64 5.23
C TYR A 28 -5.34 6.20 5.14
N TYR A 29 -5.83 5.82 3.96
CA TYR A 29 -6.30 4.48 3.66
C TYR A 29 -5.72 3.98 2.33
N CYS A 30 -5.56 2.69 2.20
CA CYS A 30 -5.26 1.99 0.96
C CYS A 30 -6.57 1.48 0.35
N ASN A 31 -6.89 1.95 -0.85
CA ASN A 31 -8.07 1.53 -1.60
C ASN A 31 -7.72 0.51 -2.70
N ASN A 32 -6.63 -0.25 -2.51
CA ASN A 32 -6.29 -1.33 -3.42
C ASN A 32 -7.23 -2.52 -3.15
N ASP A 33 -7.83 -3.08 -4.20
CA ASP A 33 -8.80 -4.18 -4.10
C ASP A 33 -8.14 -5.53 -3.76
N GLU A 34 -6.83 -5.67 -3.97
CA GLU A 34 -6.07 -6.88 -3.64
C GLU A 34 -5.49 -6.85 -2.22
N ARG A 35 -5.81 -5.82 -1.41
CA ARG A 35 -5.37 -5.77 -0.02
C ARG A 35 -5.98 -6.93 0.77
N THR A 36 -5.20 -7.53 1.66
CA THR A 36 -5.67 -8.59 2.56
C THR A 36 -6.16 -8.06 3.90
N ASP A 37 -6.05 -6.75 4.13
CA ASP A 37 -6.59 -6.07 5.31
C ASP A 37 -7.98 -5.50 5.02
N ASP A 38 -8.92 -5.72 5.92
CA ASP A 38 -10.31 -5.35 5.71
C ASP A 38 -10.51 -3.83 5.60
N MET A 39 -9.84 -3.06 6.47
CA MET A 39 -10.04 -1.61 6.59
C MET A 39 -9.16 -0.78 5.65
N GLY A 40 -7.98 -1.30 5.28
CA GLY A 40 -6.97 -0.57 4.53
C GLY A 40 -6.34 0.60 5.28
N PHE A 41 -6.46 0.70 6.62
CA PHE A 41 -5.98 1.86 7.36
C PHE A 41 -4.44 1.94 7.38
N LEU A 42 -3.89 3.08 6.96
CA LEU A 42 -2.45 3.30 6.85
C LEU A 42 -1.88 4.15 8.00
N GLY A 43 -2.67 5.09 8.52
CA GLY A 43 -2.23 5.95 9.61
C GLY A 43 -3.03 7.24 9.74
N ARG A 44 -2.85 7.90 10.89
CA ARG A 44 -3.39 9.22 11.19
C ARG A 44 -2.27 10.26 11.08
N ASN A 45 -2.55 11.36 10.41
CA ASN A 45 -1.68 12.52 10.13
C ASN A 45 -0.45 12.23 9.26
N TYR A 46 0.03 10.98 9.23
CA TYR A 46 1.21 10.56 8.48
C TYR A 46 0.99 9.19 7.84
N LEU A 47 1.60 8.99 6.66
CA LEU A 47 1.70 7.69 6.02
C LEU A 47 2.80 6.83 6.65
N PRO A 48 2.70 5.50 6.57
CA PRO A 48 3.72 4.62 7.10
C PRO A 48 5.01 4.74 6.28
N LYS A 49 6.16 4.65 6.96
CA LYS A 49 7.48 4.71 6.32
C LYS A 49 7.73 3.56 5.34
N THR A 50 7.10 2.42 5.61
CA THR A 50 7.20 1.17 4.84
C THR A 50 5.81 0.64 4.54
N SER A 51 5.67 -0.08 3.43
CA SER A 51 4.40 -0.71 3.06
C SER A 51 3.99 -1.74 4.12
N PRO A 52 2.72 -1.72 4.59
CA PRO A 52 2.21 -2.70 5.55
C PRO A 52 2.35 -4.14 5.07
N GLU A 53 2.45 -5.10 5.97
CA GLU A 53 2.65 -6.53 5.62
C GLU A 53 1.52 -7.10 4.74
N TRP A 54 0.31 -6.63 4.95
CA TRP A 54 -0.89 -6.96 4.18
C TRP A 54 -0.98 -6.25 2.82
N CYS A 55 -0.05 -5.33 2.51
CA CYS A 55 -0.06 -4.61 1.25
C CYS A 55 0.28 -5.58 0.09
N PRO A 56 -0.55 -5.64 -0.96
CA PRO A 56 -0.33 -6.56 -2.09
C PRO A 56 0.91 -6.17 -2.91
N LEU A 57 1.26 -4.88 -2.88
CA LEU A 57 2.43 -4.33 -3.54
C LEU A 57 3.69 -4.34 -2.65
N ARG A 58 3.59 -4.81 -1.40
CA ARG A 58 4.78 -5.01 -0.57
C ARG A 58 5.63 -6.04 -1.31
N ALA A 59 6.89 -5.68 -1.59
CA ALA A 59 7.83 -6.56 -2.26
C ALA A 59 7.97 -7.86 -1.47
N LYS A 60 7.16 -8.86 -1.82
CA LYS A 60 7.40 -10.25 -1.48
C LYS A 60 8.40 -10.68 -2.53
N GLU A 61 9.62 -11.00 -2.12
CA GLU A 61 10.54 -11.71 -3.00
C GLU A 61 9.79 -12.94 -3.52
N GLN A 62 9.37 -12.90 -4.79
CA GLN A 62 8.83 -14.07 -5.45
C GLN A 62 10.03 -14.97 -5.72
N ILE A 63 10.32 -15.87 -4.78
CA ILE A 63 11.10 -17.06 -5.08
C ILE A 63 10.22 -17.87 -6.04
N ASN A 64 10.57 -17.86 -7.32
CA ASN A 64 10.02 -18.81 -8.28
C ASN A 64 10.44 -20.21 -7.81
N VAL A 65 9.47 -21.01 -7.33
CA VAL A 65 9.59 -22.47 -7.23
C VAL A 65 9.02 -23.07 -8.50
#